data_AF-A0A0R3X6M9-F1
#
_entry.id   AF-A0A0R3X6M9-F1
#
_cell.length_a   1.000
_cell.length_b   1.000
_cell.length_c   1.000
_cell.angle_alpha   90.00
_cell.angle_beta   90.00
_cell.angle_gamma   90.00
#
_symmetry.space_group_name_H-M   'P 1'
#
loop_
_entity.id
_entity.type
_entity.pdbx_description
1 polymer ?
#
loop_
_entity_poly.entity_id
_entity_poly.type
_entity_poly.pdbx_seq_one_letter_code
_entity_poly.pdbx_strand_id
1 'polypeptide(L)'
;MVRKLRYHERKLLKKFDFINWSADKNLNELKVMKRYYIQKREDYTFRYNKLSRRIREIANKLKDIDGKDVWRAEMTKMLLSKLHNLGLVPTKSSLILASKVSASSFCRRRLPVVMVRARMAETLKAAVTFVEQGHVRVGPDTIRDPAFLVTRPMEDYITWAPGSKIKKKLQEYNGILDDFDYE
;
A
#
# COMPACT_ATOMS: atom_id res chain seq x y z
N MET A 1 -6.48 16.24 -27.75
CA MET A 1 -5.52 17.12 -27.08
C MET A 1 -5.78 18.54 -27.56
N VAL A 2 -5.97 19.53 -26.68
CA VAL A 2 -6.37 20.89 -27.08
C VAL A 2 -5.14 21.70 -27.52
N ARG A 3 -5.31 22.61 -28.50
CA ARG A 3 -4.23 23.49 -28.97
C ARG A 3 -3.66 24.34 -27.83
N LYS A 4 -2.38 24.68 -27.91
CA LYS A 4 -1.73 25.60 -26.97
C LYS A 4 -2.27 27.02 -27.17
N LEU A 5 -2.81 27.62 -26.11
CA LEU A 5 -3.32 29.00 -26.12
C LEU A 5 -2.19 30.02 -26.35
N ARG A 6 -2.47 31.05 -27.16
CA ARG A 6 -1.59 32.21 -27.36
C ARG A 6 -1.55 33.09 -26.09
N TYR A 7 -0.57 33.98 -26.02
CA TYR A 7 -0.35 34.82 -24.84
C TYR A 7 -1.59 35.63 -24.42
N HIS A 8 -2.27 36.28 -25.37
CA HIS A 8 -3.48 37.07 -25.10
C HIS A 8 -4.65 36.18 -24.65
N GLU A 9 -4.83 35.01 -25.28
CA GLU A 9 -5.89 34.04 -24.92
C GLU A 9 -5.67 33.50 -23.50
N ARG A 10 -4.43 33.17 -23.13
CA ARG A 10 -4.08 32.74 -21.77
C ARG A 10 -4.27 33.85 -20.73
N LYS A 11 -4.08 35.11 -21.11
CA LYS A 11 -4.31 36.27 -20.22
C LYS A 11 -5.81 36.44 -19.92
N LEU A 12 -6.70 36.10 -20.86
CA LEU A 12 -8.15 36.08 -20.66
C LEU A 12 -8.61 34.82 -19.92
N LEU A 13 -8.10 33.65 -20.31
CA LEU A 13 -8.51 32.34 -19.82
C LEU A 13 -7.59 31.82 -18.69
N LYS A 14 -7.35 32.63 -17.66
CA LYS A 14 -6.41 32.27 -16.57
C LYS A 14 -6.88 31.12 -15.68
N LYS A 15 -8.19 30.99 -15.46
CA LYS A 15 -8.80 29.98 -14.60
C LYS A 15 -9.27 28.73 -15.36
N PHE A 16 -9.06 28.70 -16.67
CA PHE A 16 -9.61 27.68 -17.54
C PHE A 16 -8.58 26.59 -17.81
N ASP A 17 -8.81 25.41 -17.24
CA ASP A 17 -8.03 24.20 -17.47
C ASP A 17 -9.01 23.02 -17.64
N PHE A 18 -8.93 22.31 -18.77
CA PHE A 18 -9.76 21.15 -19.06
C PHE A 18 -9.34 19.90 -18.28
N ILE A 19 -8.12 19.87 -17.77
CA ILE A 19 -7.51 18.67 -17.17
C ILE A 19 -7.45 18.81 -15.65
N ASN A 20 -7.08 19.99 -15.15
CA ASN A 20 -6.86 20.21 -13.72
C ASN A 20 -7.94 21.12 -13.12
N TRP A 21 -9.04 20.52 -12.69
CA TRP A 21 -10.08 21.23 -11.95
C TRP A 21 -9.75 21.31 -10.45
N SER A 22 -10.05 22.45 -9.83
CA SER A 22 -9.74 22.69 -8.40
C SER A 22 -10.51 21.76 -7.46
N ALA A 23 -11.69 21.28 -7.88
CA ALA A 23 -12.48 20.29 -7.16
C ALA A 23 -11.88 18.87 -7.28
N ASP A 24 -11.17 18.60 -8.37
CA ASP A 24 -10.60 17.30 -8.67
C ASP A 24 -9.19 17.16 -8.09
N LYS A 25 -9.09 16.55 -6.91
CA LYS A 25 -7.79 16.07 -6.37
C LYS A 25 -7.20 14.90 -7.16
N ASN A 26 -7.73 14.62 -8.36
CA ASN A 26 -7.49 13.46 -9.19
C ASN A 26 -6.01 13.30 -9.57
N LEU A 27 -5.28 14.40 -9.81
CA LEU A 27 -3.85 14.33 -10.15
C LEU A 27 -3.00 13.68 -9.06
N ASN A 28 -3.26 13.98 -7.79
CA ASN A 28 -2.52 13.37 -6.68
C ASN A 28 -2.90 11.91 -6.51
N GLU A 29 -4.17 11.56 -6.72
CA GLU A 29 -4.62 10.16 -6.71
C GLU A 29 -3.92 9.36 -7.80
N LEU A 30 -3.93 9.86 -9.04
CA LEU A 30 -3.29 9.22 -10.19
C LEU A 30 -1.77 9.07 -10.00
N LYS A 31 -1.10 10.08 -9.41
CA LYS A 31 0.33 9.99 -9.07
C LYS A 31 0.61 8.83 -8.11
N VAL A 32 -0.21 8.67 -7.06
CA VAL A 32 -0.05 7.61 -6.07
C VAL A 32 -0.43 6.26 -6.65
N MET A 33 -1.50 6.18 -7.45
CA MET A 33 -1.91 4.97 -8.17
C MET A 33 -0.82 4.48 -9.12
N LYS A 34 -0.21 5.39 -9.91
CA LYS A 34 0.91 5.05 -10.79
C LYS A 34 2.14 4.60 -10.00
N ARG A 35 2.46 5.28 -8.89
CA ARG A 35 3.61 4.94 -8.04
C ARG A 35 3.52 3.54 -7.44
N TYR A 36 2.33 3.12 -6.99
CA TYR A 36 2.11 1.82 -6.34
C TYR A 36 1.41 0.80 -7.24
N TYR A 37 1.31 1.07 -8.54
CA TYR A 37 0.62 0.22 -9.53
C TYR A 37 -0.76 -0.28 -9.06
N ILE A 38 -1.62 0.65 -8.67
CA ILE A 38 -2.98 0.35 -8.21
C ILE A 38 -3.90 0.23 -9.41
N GLN A 39 -4.48 -0.96 -9.62
CA GLN A 39 -5.39 -1.24 -10.74
C GLN A 39 -6.78 -0.60 -10.53
N LYS A 40 -7.38 -0.81 -9.36
CA LYS A 40 -8.73 -0.31 -9.05
C LYS A 40 -8.65 1.05 -8.37
N ARG A 41 -9.26 2.07 -8.98
CA ARG A 41 -9.35 3.42 -8.38
C ARG A 41 -10.09 3.41 -7.05
N GLU A 42 -11.13 2.58 -6.95
CA GLU A 42 -11.99 2.47 -5.76
C GLU A 42 -11.23 2.08 -4.49
N ASP A 43 -10.23 1.19 -4.62
CA ASP A 43 -9.40 0.75 -3.50
C ASP A 43 -8.69 1.95 -2.87
N TYR A 44 -8.18 2.86 -3.70
CA TYR A 44 -7.47 4.04 -3.24
C TYR A 44 -8.41 5.12 -2.71
N THR A 45 -9.40 5.52 -3.51
CA THR A 45 -10.25 6.68 -3.21
C THR A 45 -11.29 6.39 -2.13
N PHE A 46 -12.01 5.28 -2.24
CA PHE A 46 -13.13 4.98 -1.34
C PHE A 46 -12.71 4.18 -0.10
N ARG A 47 -11.75 3.25 -0.24
CA ARG A 47 -11.36 2.39 0.89
C ARG A 47 -10.20 2.99 1.69
N TYR A 48 -9.02 3.12 1.10
CA TYR A 48 -7.82 3.55 1.86
C TYR A 48 -7.91 4.99 2.36
N ASN A 49 -8.41 5.92 1.54
CA ASN A 49 -8.52 7.31 1.99
C ASN A 49 -9.54 7.45 3.14
N LYS A 50 -10.71 6.80 3.02
CA LYS A 50 -11.75 6.79 4.08
C LYS A 50 -11.24 6.14 5.37
N LEU A 51 -10.53 5.01 5.28
CA LEU A 51 -9.93 4.35 6.43
C LEU A 51 -8.86 5.22 7.10
N SER A 52 -7.96 5.83 6.30
CA SER A 52 -6.94 6.73 6.84
C SER A 52 -7.56 7.95 7.53
N ARG A 53 -8.69 8.46 7.03
CA ARG A 53 -9.42 9.56 7.65
C ARG A 53 -10.04 9.13 8.98
N ARG A 54 -10.69 7.97 9.05
CA ARG A 54 -11.24 7.42 10.31
C ARG A 54 -10.16 7.24 11.38
N ILE A 55 -8.99 6.72 11.00
CA ILE A 55 -7.85 6.57 11.93
C ILE A 55 -7.42 7.93 12.47
N ARG A 56 -7.33 8.95 11.61
CA ARG A 56 -6.97 10.32 12.02
C ARG A 56 -8.03 10.96 12.92
N GLU A 57 -9.31 10.73 12.63
CA GLU A 57 -10.42 11.21 13.47
C GLU A 57 -10.36 10.58 14.87
N ILE A 58 -10.10 9.28 14.97
CA ILE A 58 -9.91 8.59 16.26
C ILE A 58 -8.69 9.15 17.00
N ALA A 59 -7.57 9.33 16.30
CA ALA A 59 -6.36 9.89 16.89
C ALA A 59 -6.54 11.33 17.38
N ASN A 60 -7.34 12.15 16.68
CA ASN A 60 -7.67 13.50 17.12
C ASN A 60 -8.58 13.50 18.34
N LYS A 61 -9.64 12.67 18.35
CA LYS A 61 -10.50 12.53 19.54
C LYS A 61 -9.71 12.07 20.78
N LEU A 62 -8.78 11.14 20.61
CA LEU A 62 -7.85 10.72 21.67
C LEU A 62 -6.84 11.79 22.07
N LYS A 63 -6.59 12.77 21.20
CA LYS A 63 -5.74 13.92 21.51
C LYS A 63 -6.48 14.90 22.42
N ASP A 64 -7.77 15.11 22.17
CA ASP A 64 -8.61 16.11 22.85
C ASP A 64 -8.98 15.71 24.29
N ILE A 65 -8.96 14.42 24.61
CA ILE A 65 -9.18 13.89 25.98
C ILE A 65 -7.98 14.21 26.88
N ASP A 66 -8.18 14.32 28.20
CA ASP A 66 -7.12 14.61 29.16
C ASP A 66 -6.08 13.48 29.28
N GLY A 67 -4.83 13.83 29.54
CA GLY A 67 -3.69 12.90 29.60
C GLY A 67 -3.67 11.99 30.82
N LYS A 68 -4.44 12.34 31.86
CA LYS A 68 -4.46 11.63 33.14
C LYS A 68 -5.43 10.45 33.17
N ASP A 69 -6.34 10.39 32.20
CA ASP A 69 -7.34 9.33 32.14
C ASP A 69 -6.71 7.98 31.76
N VAL A 70 -6.94 6.96 32.61
CA VAL A 70 -6.48 5.58 32.37
C VAL A 70 -7.02 5.04 31.05
N TRP A 71 -8.28 5.38 30.73
CA TRP A 71 -8.94 4.99 29.48
C TRP A 71 -8.20 5.49 28.24
N ARG A 72 -7.68 6.73 28.28
CA ARG A 72 -6.92 7.29 27.16
C ARG A 72 -5.62 6.51 26.94
N ALA A 73 -4.91 6.17 28.01
CA ALA A 73 -3.65 5.44 27.94
C ALA A 73 -3.87 4.05 27.31
N GLU A 74 -4.92 3.34 27.75
CA GLU A 74 -5.27 2.00 27.23
C GLU A 74 -5.67 2.06 25.76
N MET A 75 -6.59 2.96 25.39
CA MET A 75 -7.06 3.10 24.01
C MET A 75 -5.94 3.54 23.06
N THR A 76 -5.04 4.42 23.52
CA THR A 76 -3.85 4.83 22.77
C THR A 76 -2.91 3.66 22.54
N LYS A 77 -2.64 2.86 23.58
CA LYS A 77 -1.81 1.66 23.48
C LYS A 77 -2.40 0.64 22.51
N MET A 78 -3.72 0.42 22.56
CA MET A 78 -4.41 -0.51 21.68
C MET A 78 -4.38 -0.04 20.23
N LEU A 79 -4.64 1.25 19.97
CA LEU A 79 -4.57 1.85 18.64
C LEU A 79 -3.16 1.73 18.05
N LEU A 80 -2.15 2.15 18.81
CA LEU A 80 -0.74 2.12 18.36
C LEU A 80 -0.25 0.70 18.13
N SER A 81 -0.64 -0.25 18.99
CA SER A 81 -0.31 -1.67 18.81
C SER A 81 -0.93 -2.22 17.52
N LYS A 82 -2.20 -1.91 17.24
CA LYS A 82 -2.89 -2.33 16.01
C LYS A 82 -2.24 -1.71 14.77
N LEU A 83 -1.98 -0.40 14.77
CA LEU A 83 -1.35 0.28 13.63
C LEU A 83 0.09 -0.20 13.37
N HIS A 84 0.82 -0.50 14.43
CA HIS A 84 2.16 -1.08 14.33
C HIS A 84 2.12 -2.49 13.75
N ASN A 85 1.24 -3.37 14.23
CA ASN A 85 1.10 -4.74 13.74
C ASN A 85 0.69 -4.77 12.26
N LEU A 86 -0.17 -3.85 11.83
CA LEU A 86 -0.50 -3.66 10.41
C LEU A 86 0.65 -3.07 9.57
N GLY A 87 1.69 -2.53 10.20
CA GLY A 87 2.84 -1.93 9.50
C GLY A 87 2.60 -0.52 8.97
N LEU A 88 1.53 0.16 9.40
CA LEU A 88 1.21 1.53 8.97
C LEU A 88 2.09 2.57 9.65
N VAL A 89 2.57 2.27 10.86
CA VAL A 89 3.41 3.13 11.68
C VAL A 89 4.72 2.39 12.03
N PRO A 90 5.88 3.06 11.97
CA PRO A 90 7.16 2.45 12.30
C PRO A 90 7.30 2.09 13.78
N THR A 91 6.84 2.96 14.70
CA THR A 91 7.04 2.84 16.15
C THR A 91 5.72 2.95 16.92
N LYS A 92 5.67 2.35 18.13
CA LYS A 92 4.48 2.38 19.01
C LYS A 92 4.42 3.59 19.95
N SER A 93 5.33 4.56 19.81
CA SER A 93 5.58 5.56 20.85
C SER A 93 4.76 6.84 20.73
N SER A 94 4.29 7.21 19.54
CA SER A 94 3.71 8.54 19.32
C SER A 94 2.37 8.54 18.60
N LEU A 95 1.37 9.17 19.23
CA LEU A 95 0.05 9.41 18.65
C LEU A 95 0.11 10.37 17.44
N ILE A 96 1.15 11.21 17.36
CA ILE A 96 1.42 12.09 16.21
C ILE A 96 1.62 11.28 14.92
N LEU A 97 2.20 10.09 14.99
CA LEU A 97 2.35 9.24 13.81
C LEU A 97 1.00 8.68 13.34
N ALA A 98 0.08 8.40 14.27
CA ALA A 98 -1.28 7.96 13.93
C ALA A 98 -2.08 9.05 13.20
N SER A 99 -1.92 10.33 13.58
CA SER A 99 -2.58 11.45 12.90
C SER A 99 -1.99 11.76 11.51
N LYS A 100 -0.77 11.27 11.23
CA LYS A 100 -0.10 11.38 9.92
C LYS A 100 -0.33 10.20 8.99
N VAL A 101 -1.11 9.18 9.41
CA VAL A 101 -1.40 8.02 8.55
C VAL A 101 -2.15 8.47 7.29
N SER A 102 -1.62 8.09 6.14
CA SER A 102 -2.16 8.43 4.83
C SER A 102 -2.55 7.18 4.03
N ALA A 103 -3.31 7.35 2.95
CA ALA A 103 -3.61 6.25 2.03
C ALA A 103 -2.34 5.58 1.46
N SER A 104 -1.27 6.36 1.26
CA SER A 104 0.04 5.83 0.83
C SER A 104 0.65 4.83 1.82
N SER A 105 0.38 4.98 3.13
CA SER A 105 0.85 4.02 4.13
C SER A 105 0.25 2.64 3.91
N PHE A 106 -1.04 2.56 3.54
CA PHE A 106 -1.69 1.30 3.15
C PHE A 106 -1.15 0.75 1.84
N CYS A 107 -0.94 1.61 0.85
CA CYS A 107 -0.42 1.19 -0.46
C CYS A 107 0.96 0.52 -0.33
N ARG A 108 1.82 0.99 0.58
CA ARG A 108 3.13 0.39 0.86
C ARG A 108 3.06 -1.00 1.49
N ARG A 109 1.93 -1.35 2.11
CA ARG A 109 1.70 -2.65 2.77
C ARG A 109 1.01 -3.67 1.86
N ARG A 110 0.72 -3.31 0.60
CA ARG A 110 0.20 -4.26 -0.38
C ARG A 110 1.27 -5.29 -0.73
N LEU A 111 0.84 -6.54 -0.94
CA LEU A 111 1.71 -7.67 -1.25
C LEU A 111 2.77 -7.37 -2.34
N PRO A 112 2.42 -6.80 -3.51
CA PRO A 112 3.41 -6.52 -4.56
C PRO A 112 4.50 -5.52 -4.12
N VAL A 113 4.15 -4.53 -3.30
CA VAL A 113 5.11 -3.52 -2.82
C VAL A 113 6.06 -4.14 -1.79
N VAL A 114 5.54 -5.01 -0.92
CA VAL A 114 6.35 -5.73 0.05
C VAL A 114 7.30 -6.70 -0.66
N MET A 115 6.83 -7.41 -1.69
CA MET A 115 7.67 -8.29 -2.50
C MET A 115 8.86 -7.57 -3.16
N VAL A 116 8.61 -6.40 -3.76
CA VAL A 116 9.69 -5.59 -4.35
C VAL A 116 10.68 -5.13 -3.27
N ARG A 117 10.19 -4.75 -2.10
CA ARG A 117 11.07 -4.37 -0.97
C ARG A 117 11.89 -5.55 -0.44
N ALA A 118 11.34 -6.76 -0.46
CA ALA A 118 12.02 -8.01 -0.11
C ALA A 118 12.91 -8.55 -1.25
N ARG A 119 13.04 -7.82 -2.37
CA ARG A 119 13.78 -8.23 -3.58
C ARG A 119 13.31 -9.55 -4.21
N MET A 120 12.07 -9.97 -3.99
CA MET A 120 11.48 -11.11 -4.71
C MET A 120 11.12 -10.78 -6.16
N ALA A 121 10.90 -9.51 -6.45
CA ALA A 121 10.61 -9.01 -7.80
C ALA A 121 11.33 -7.68 -8.03
N GLU A 122 11.81 -7.45 -9.24
CA GLU A 122 12.55 -6.23 -9.59
C GLU A 122 11.64 -5.01 -9.74
N THR A 123 10.43 -5.22 -10.30
CA THR A 123 9.48 -4.14 -10.57
C THR A 123 8.10 -4.44 -10.00
N LEU A 124 7.36 -3.38 -9.67
CA LEU A 124 5.97 -3.51 -9.18
C LEU A 124 5.05 -4.18 -10.20
N LYS A 125 5.26 -3.92 -11.49
CA LYS A 125 4.49 -4.56 -12.56
C LYS A 125 4.72 -6.06 -12.59
N ALA A 126 5.98 -6.50 -12.50
CA ALA A 126 6.32 -7.92 -12.43
C ALA A 126 5.76 -8.58 -11.16
N ALA A 127 5.87 -7.91 -10.01
CA ALA A 127 5.30 -8.41 -8.76
C ALA A 127 3.79 -8.63 -8.85
N VAL A 128 3.05 -7.69 -9.45
CA VAL A 128 1.61 -7.84 -9.67
C VAL A 128 1.30 -9.02 -10.58
N THR A 129 2.02 -9.17 -11.70
CA THR A 129 1.80 -10.32 -12.59
C THR A 129 2.09 -11.65 -11.91
N PHE A 130 3.12 -11.75 -11.05
CA PHE A 130 3.41 -12.98 -10.31
C PHE A 130 2.34 -13.33 -9.29
N VAL A 131 1.76 -12.33 -8.62
CA VAL A 131 0.64 -12.53 -7.70
C VAL A 131 -0.61 -12.95 -8.47
N GLU A 132 -0.95 -12.29 -9.58
CA GLU A 132 -2.14 -12.65 -10.39
C GLU A 132 -2.05 -14.06 -10.99
N GLN A 133 -0.85 -14.48 -11.39
CA GLN A 133 -0.57 -15.85 -11.85
C GLN A 133 -0.62 -16.89 -10.72
N GLY A 134 -0.61 -16.46 -9.45
CA GLY A 134 -0.66 -17.35 -8.29
C GLY A 134 0.68 -17.99 -7.95
N HIS A 135 1.80 -17.36 -8.27
CA HIS A 135 3.14 -17.86 -7.91
C HIS A 135 3.54 -17.56 -6.46
N VAL A 136 2.78 -16.71 -5.76
CA VAL A 136 3.13 -16.20 -4.43
C VAL A 136 2.15 -16.77 -3.39
N ARG A 137 2.68 -17.20 -2.26
CA ARG A 137 1.90 -17.57 -1.08
C ARG A 137 2.34 -16.78 0.15
N VAL A 138 1.44 -16.64 1.10
CA VAL A 138 1.75 -16.10 2.43
C VAL A 138 1.36 -17.17 3.43
N GLY A 139 2.36 -17.76 4.09
CA GLY A 139 2.16 -18.96 4.89
C GLY A 139 1.72 -20.14 4.00
N PRO A 140 0.62 -20.85 4.34
CA PRO A 140 0.14 -21.98 3.55
C PRO A 140 -0.64 -21.56 2.30
N ASP A 141 -1.29 -20.39 2.33
CA ASP A 141 -2.29 -20.01 1.33
C ASP A 141 -1.69 -19.25 0.13
N THR A 142 -2.02 -19.71 -1.07
CA THR A 142 -1.65 -19.04 -2.32
C THR A 142 -2.54 -17.83 -2.57
N ILE A 143 -1.94 -16.65 -2.73
CA ILE A 143 -2.68 -15.40 -2.88
C ILE A 143 -2.69 -14.98 -4.35
N ARG A 144 -3.90 -14.74 -4.87
CA ARG A 144 -4.11 -14.24 -6.24
C ARG A 144 -4.48 -12.75 -6.31
N ASP A 145 -4.87 -12.14 -5.19
CA ASP A 145 -5.27 -10.73 -5.13
C ASP A 145 -4.08 -9.80 -4.81
N PRO A 146 -3.66 -8.92 -5.74
CA PRO A 146 -2.61 -7.92 -5.47
C PRO A 146 -3.01 -6.86 -4.43
N ALA A 147 -4.31 -6.73 -4.10
CA ALA A 147 -4.80 -5.84 -3.07
C ALA A 147 -4.66 -6.40 -1.64
N PHE A 148 -4.17 -7.63 -1.48
CA PHE A 148 -3.90 -8.20 -0.18
C PHE A 148 -2.91 -7.34 0.63
N LEU A 149 -3.31 -6.98 1.86
CA LEU A 149 -2.50 -6.20 2.79
C LEU A 149 -1.72 -7.14 3.71
N VAL A 150 -0.39 -7.07 3.61
CA VAL A 150 0.50 -7.88 4.44
C VAL A 150 0.73 -7.16 5.77
N THR A 151 0.45 -7.84 6.88
CA THR A 151 0.79 -7.37 8.23
C THR A 151 2.26 -7.64 8.55
N ARG A 152 2.87 -6.94 9.51
CA ARG A 152 4.29 -7.15 9.84
C ARG A 152 4.66 -8.61 10.11
N PRO A 153 3.96 -9.36 10.98
CA PRO A 153 4.34 -10.75 11.24
C PRO A 153 4.11 -11.65 10.02
N MET A 154 3.24 -11.26 9.09
CA MET A 154 3.01 -12.02 7.85
C MET A 154 4.10 -11.79 6.80
N GLU A 155 4.95 -10.76 6.93
CA GLU A 155 6.00 -10.48 5.95
C GLU A 155 7.03 -11.60 5.85
N ASP A 156 7.35 -12.24 6.99
CA ASP A 156 8.35 -13.30 7.07
C ASP A 156 7.88 -14.59 6.39
N TYR A 157 6.58 -14.76 6.20
CA TYR A 157 5.97 -15.95 5.59
C TYR A 157 5.68 -15.78 4.10
N ILE A 158 6.10 -14.66 3.48
CA ILE A 158 5.96 -14.49 2.03
C ILE A 158 6.97 -15.39 1.33
N THR A 159 6.49 -16.38 0.59
CA THR A 159 7.35 -17.30 -0.17
C THR A 159 6.73 -17.61 -1.53
N TRP A 160 7.51 -18.23 -2.42
CA TRP A 160 6.97 -18.80 -3.65
C TRP A 160 6.07 -20.00 -3.35
N ALA A 161 4.98 -20.12 -4.10
CA ALA A 161 4.08 -21.27 -4.03
C ALA A 161 4.81 -22.57 -4.40
N PRO A 162 4.42 -23.72 -3.82
CA PRO A 162 4.92 -25.02 -4.25
C PRO A 162 4.59 -25.25 -5.73
N GLY A 163 5.49 -25.87 -6.49
CA GLY A 163 5.34 -26.05 -7.94
C GLY A 163 5.51 -24.77 -8.79
N SER A 164 5.88 -23.62 -8.19
CA SER A 164 6.12 -22.40 -8.97
C SER A 164 7.34 -22.57 -9.89
N LYS A 165 7.15 -22.30 -11.19
CA LYS A 165 8.24 -22.29 -12.19
C LYS A 165 9.32 -21.26 -11.86
N ILE A 166 8.95 -20.16 -11.20
CA ILE A 166 9.90 -19.12 -10.75
C ILE A 166 10.82 -19.68 -9.67
N LYS A 167 10.27 -20.47 -8.73
CA LYS A 167 11.05 -21.13 -7.69
C LYS A 167 12.02 -22.15 -8.31
N LYS A 168 11.52 -22.98 -9.24
CA LYS A 168 12.35 -23.98 -9.94
C LYS A 168 13.54 -23.31 -10.65
N LYS A 169 13.28 -22.24 -11.41
CA LYS A 169 14.33 -21.48 -12.10
C LYS A 169 15.35 -20.84 -11.15
N LEU A 170 14.91 -20.37 -9.98
CA LEU A 170 15.81 -19.81 -8.97
C LEU A 170 16.69 -20.88 -8.33
N GLN A 171 16.14 -22.06 -8.03
CA GLN A 171 16.90 -23.18 -7.48
C GLN A 171 17.90 -23.73 -8.49
N GLU A 172 17.50 -23.84 -9.76
CA GLU A 172 18.37 -24.22 -10.88
C GLU A 172 19.54 -23.23 -11.02
N TYR A 173 19.27 -21.92 -11.00
CA TYR A 173 20.30 -20.89 -11.04
C TYR A 173 21.29 -21.00 -9.87
N ASN A 174 20.80 -21.35 -8.68
CA ASN A 174 21.65 -21.53 -7.49
C ASN A 174 22.33 -22.90 -7.45
N GLY A 175 22.01 -23.84 -8.35
CA GLY A 175 22.52 -25.22 -8.33
C GLY A 175 21.99 -26.09 -7.17
N ILE A 176 20.85 -25.73 -6.58
CA ILE A 176 20.22 -26.43 -5.43
C ILE A 176 18.87 -27.04 -5.87
N LEU A 177 18.74 -27.34 -7.16
CA LEU A 177 17.52 -27.96 -7.66
C LEU A 177 17.49 -29.42 -7.24
N ASP A 178 16.46 -29.79 -6.49
CA ASP A 178 16.09 -31.17 -6.21
C ASP A 178 14.78 -31.45 -6.96
N ASP A 179 14.80 -32.40 -7.88
CA ASP A 179 13.62 -32.75 -8.68
C ASP A 179 12.59 -33.58 -7.90
N PHE A 180 12.96 -34.19 -6.75
CA PHE A 180 12.02 -34.95 -5.91
C PHE A 180 10.90 -34.07 -5.32
N ASP A 181 11.19 -32.79 -5.04
CA ASP A 181 10.22 -31.82 -4.53
C ASP A 181 9.13 -31.43 -5.56
N TYR A 182 9.27 -31.86 -6.82
CA TYR A 182 8.45 -31.45 -7.96
C TYR A 182 7.72 -32.58 -8.69
N GLU A 183 7.95 -33.85 -8.33
CA GLU A 183 7.15 -35.02 -8.74
C GLU A 183 5.87 -35.16 -7.90
#